data_AF-A0A914PE27-F1
#
_entry.id   AF-A0A914PE27-F1
#
_cell.length_a   1.000
_cell.length_b   1.000
_cell.length_c   1.000
_cell.angle_alpha   90.00
_cell.angle_beta   90.00
_cell.angle_gamma   90.00
#
_symmetry.space_group_name_H-M   'P 1'
#
loop_
_entity.id
_entity.type
_entity.pdbx_description
1 polymer ?
#
loop_
_entity_poly.entity_id
_entity_poly.type
_entity_poly.pdbx_seq_one_letter_code
_entity_poly.pdbx_strand_id
1 'polypeptide(L)'
;MFPATKIPANEDNIYEMFQNAKENSVEFILFCVDETDEDIYSFIKCCERSFEIITQCIPITHILETIKHQTPVLGQIIAKTNIKLGGAFFFASKANTWVQRN
;
A
#
# COMPACT_ATOMS: atom_id res chain seq x y z
N MET A 1 -16.94 -5.44 6.40
CA MET A 1 -15.93 -6.52 6.43
C MET A 1 -15.26 -6.50 5.07
N PHE A 2 -13.96 -6.23 4.99
CA PHE A 2 -13.25 -6.29 3.71
C PHE A 2 -13.08 -7.77 3.35
N PRO A 3 -13.50 -8.22 2.16
CA PRO A 3 -13.31 -9.60 1.76
C PRO A 3 -11.80 -9.88 1.67
N ALA A 4 -11.31 -10.81 2.48
CA ALA A 4 -9.94 -11.30 2.41
C ALA A 4 -9.95 -12.62 1.65
N THR A 5 -9.28 -12.66 0.49
CA THR A 5 -9.19 -13.85 -0.34
C THR A 5 -7.75 -14.34 -0.34
N LYS A 6 -7.52 -15.60 0.05
CA LYS A 6 -6.22 -16.25 -0.11
C LYS A 6 -6.15 -16.82 -1.51
N ILE A 7 -5.34 -16.22 -2.37
CA ILE A 7 -5.11 -16.67 -3.74
C ILE A 7 -3.65 -17.10 -3.92
N PRO A 8 -3.35 -18.16 -4.69
CA PRO A 8 -2.00 -18.44 -5.13
C PRO A 8 -1.46 -17.24 -5.92
N ALA A 9 -0.24 -16.81 -5.61
CA ALA A 9 0.40 -15.67 -6.25
C ALA A 9 0.96 -16.08 -7.62
N ASN A 10 0.10 -16.10 -8.64
CA ASN A 10 0.47 -16.22 -10.04
C ASN A 10 -0.18 -15.10 -10.86
N GLU A 11 0.32 -14.86 -12.06
CA GLU A 11 -0.11 -13.74 -12.91
C GLU A 11 -1.61 -13.81 -13.24
N ASP A 12 -2.12 -14.99 -13.61
CA ASP A 12 -3.53 -15.17 -13.98
C ASP A 12 -4.48 -14.79 -12.83
N ASN A 13 -4.23 -15.29 -11.61
CA ASN A 13 -5.05 -15.00 -10.44
C ASN A 13 -4.97 -13.51 -10.04
N ILE A 14 -3.79 -12.91 -10.15
CA ILE A 14 -3.60 -11.49 -9.84
C ILE A 14 -4.39 -10.66 -10.85
N TYR A 15 -4.28 -10.95 -12.13
CA TYR A 15 -5.02 -10.25 -13.18
C TYR A 15 -6.53 -10.36 -12.98
N GLU A 16 -7.05 -11.58 -12.75
CA GLU A 16 -8.47 -11.81 -12.48
C GLU A 16 -8.94 -11.03 -11.24
N MET A 17 -8.12 -10.96 -10.19
CA MET A 17 -8.43 -10.17 -9.01
C MET A 17 -8.54 -8.67 -9.32
N PHE A 18 -7.62 -8.10 -10.12
CA PHE A 18 -7.71 -6.70 -10.54
C PHE A 18 -8.92 -6.43 -11.42
N GLN A 19 -9.24 -7.35 -12.32
CA GLN A 19 -10.44 -7.25 -13.16
C GLN A 19 -11.70 -7.22 -12.28
N ASN A 20 -11.85 -8.19 -11.38
CA ASN A 20 -12.96 -8.24 -10.42
C ASN A 20 -13.01 -6.99 -9.54
N ALA A 21 -11.86 -6.49 -9.08
CA ALA A 21 -11.77 -5.27 -8.30
C ALA A 21 -12.28 -4.05 -9.08
N LYS A 22 -11.90 -3.92 -10.36
CA LYS A 22 -12.38 -2.84 -11.24
C LYS A 22 -13.88 -2.92 -11.47
N GLU A 23 -14.41 -4.11 -11.75
CA GLU A 23 -15.85 -4.35 -11.94
C GLU A 23 -16.67 -3.98 -10.69
N ASN A 24 -16.08 -4.18 -9.51
CA ASN A 24 -16.71 -3.84 -8.22
C ASN A 24 -16.33 -2.44 -7.70
N SER A 25 -15.73 -1.58 -8.54
CA SER A 25 -15.33 -0.20 -8.17
C SER A 25 -14.42 -0.14 -6.93
N VAL A 26 -13.55 -1.12 -6.76
CA VAL A 26 -12.54 -1.14 -5.70
C VAL A 26 -11.40 -0.20 -6.07
N GLU A 27 -11.13 0.77 -5.21
CA GLU A 27 -10.10 1.80 -5.44
C GLU A 27 -8.72 1.43 -4.85
N PHE A 28 -8.70 0.47 -3.92
CA PHE A 28 -7.51 0.08 -3.18
C PHE A 28 -7.43 -1.42 -2.89
N ILE A 29 -6.25 -2.01 -3.11
CA ILE A 29 -5.96 -3.41 -2.78
C ILE A 29 -4.72 -3.50 -1.88
N LEU A 30 -4.87 -4.23 -0.78
CA LEU A 30 -3.77 -4.57 0.12
C LEU A 30 -3.29 -6.00 -0.16
N PHE A 31 -2.04 -6.14 -0.62
CA PHE A 31 -1.41 -7.43 -0.82
C PHE A 31 -0.58 -7.81 0.41
N CYS A 32 -0.91 -8.95 1.01
CA CYS A 32 -0.07 -9.59 2.03
C CYS A 32 0.67 -10.74 1.35
N VAL A 33 1.96 -10.58 1.10
CA VAL A 33 2.77 -11.52 0.31
C VAL A 33 3.81 -12.21 1.19
N ASP A 34 4.07 -13.49 0.93
CA ASP A 34 5.32 -14.10 1.39
C ASP A 34 6.51 -13.42 0.68
N GLU A 35 7.74 -13.61 1.15
CA GLU A 35 8.93 -12.86 0.69
C GLU A 35 8.90 -12.52 -0.81
N THR A 36 9.13 -11.23 -1.10
CA THR A 36 8.77 -10.61 -2.39
C THR A 36 9.44 -11.30 -3.57
N ASP A 37 8.68 -12.12 -4.31
CA ASP A 37 9.03 -12.52 -5.67
C ASP A 37 8.97 -11.25 -6.54
N GLU A 38 10.13 -10.85 -7.10
CA GLU A 38 10.27 -9.62 -7.88
C GLU A 38 9.41 -9.62 -9.14
N ASP A 39 9.18 -10.79 -9.74
CA ASP A 39 8.39 -10.93 -10.96
C ASP A 39 6.92 -10.68 -10.64
N ILE A 40 6.40 -11.31 -9.58
CA ILE A 40 5.03 -11.09 -9.10
C ILE A 40 4.81 -9.65 -8.65
N TYR A 41 5.77 -9.05 -7.94
CA TYR A 41 5.66 -7.66 -7.52
C TYR A 41 5.62 -6.71 -8.73
N SER A 42 6.46 -6.97 -9.74
CA SER A 42 6.47 -6.20 -10.99
C SER A 42 5.14 -6.35 -11.73
N PHE A 43 4.59 -7.55 -11.79
CA PHE A 43 3.28 -7.82 -12.40
C PHE A 43 2.15 -7.06 -11.69
N ILE A 44 2.12 -7.07 -10.35
CA ILE A 44 1.17 -6.27 -9.56
C ILE A 44 1.28 -4.78 -9.91
N LYS A 45 2.49 -4.25 -10.11
CA LYS A 45 2.69 -2.84 -10.50
C LYS A 45 2.26 -2.53 -11.93
N CYS A 46 2.35 -3.49 -12.84
CA CYS A 46 1.75 -3.39 -14.16
C CYS A 46 0.23 -3.30 -14.06
N CYS A 47 -0.41 -4.19 -13.31
CA CYS A 47 -1.86 -4.17 -13.11
C CYS A 47 -2.36 -2.91 -12.40
N GLU A 48 -1.66 -2.43 -11.36
CA GLU A 48 -1.95 -1.15 -10.67
C GLU A 48 -2.12 0.00 -11.67
N ARG A 49 -1.23 0.09 -12.66
CA ARG A 49 -1.30 1.11 -13.71
C ARG A 49 -2.42 0.85 -14.70
N SER A 50 -2.57 -0.38 -15.18
CA SER A 50 -3.55 -0.74 -16.21
C SER A 50 -5.00 -0.60 -15.73
N PHE A 51 -5.27 -0.93 -14.48
CA PHE A 51 -6.62 -0.87 -13.90
C PHE A 51 -6.89 0.43 -13.13
N GLU A 52 -5.86 1.26 -12.92
CA GLU A 52 -5.92 2.49 -12.10
C GLU A 52 -6.39 2.20 -10.67
N ILE A 53 -5.90 1.12 -10.08
CA ILE A 53 -6.23 0.69 -8.71
C ILE A 53 -4.98 0.80 -7.85
N ILE A 54 -5.08 1.56 -6.76
CA ILE A 54 -3.95 1.78 -5.86
C ILE A 54 -3.64 0.49 -5.12
N THR A 55 -2.36 0.11 -5.04
CA THR A 55 -1.95 -1.08 -4.28
C THR A 55 -0.90 -0.79 -3.22
N GLN A 56 -0.95 -1.56 -2.13
CA GLN A 56 0.14 -1.64 -1.17
C GLN A 56 0.49 -3.11 -0.93
N CYS A 57 1.75 -3.47 -1.15
CA CYS A 57 2.26 -4.80 -0.80
C CYS A 57 2.96 -4.75 0.55
N ILE A 58 2.68 -5.73 1.40
CA ILE A 58 3.27 -5.88 2.73
C ILE A 58 3.78 -7.32 2.86
N PRO A 59 5.09 -7.52 3.11
CA PRO A 59 5.62 -8.83 3.44
C PRO A 59 4.99 -9.39 4.72
N ILE A 60 4.64 -10.68 4.71
CA ILE A 60 4.05 -11.36 5.88
C ILE A 60 4.98 -11.27 7.10
N THR A 61 6.30 -11.30 6.91
CA THR A 61 7.28 -11.08 7.98
C THR A 61 7.06 -9.75 8.72
N HIS A 62 6.81 -8.66 7.98
CA HIS A 62 6.51 -7.34 8.57
C HIS A 62 5.17 -7.30 9.30
N ILE A 63 4.17 -8.05 8.82
CA ILE A 63 2.88 -8.18 9.50
C ILE A 63 3.07 -8.91 10.83
N LEU A 64 3.82 -10.00 10.84
CA LEU A 64 4.12 -10.78 12.04
C LEU A 64 4.90 -9.96 13.07
N GLU A 65 5.88 -9.17 12.63
CA GLU A 65 6.61 -8.23 13.50
C GLU A 65 5.68 -7.18 14.12
N THR A 66 4.74 -6.67 13.33
CA THR A 66 3.74 -5.70 13.78
C THR A 66 2.86 -6.28 14.90
N ILE A 67 2.38 -7.51 14.73
CA ILE A 67 1.57 -8.21 15.74
C ILE A 67 2.37 -8.43 17.03
N LYS A 68 3.64 -8.81 16.90
CA LYS A 68 4.49 -9.20 18.03
C LYS A 68 4.99 -8.01 18.85
N HIS A 69 5.24 -6.87 18.21
CA HIS A 69 5.96 -5.75 18.83
C HIS A 69 5.24 -4.39 18.76
N GLN A 70 4.00 -4.32 18.22
CA GLN A 70 3.22 -3.07 18.07
C GLN A 70 4.06 -1.91 17.49
N THR A 71 4.82 -2.21 16.44
CA THR A 71 6.02 -1.47 16.04
C THR A 71 5.78 -0.21 15.19
N PRO A 72 6.83 0.62 15.03
CA PRO A 72 6.94 1.67 14.00
C PRO A 72 6.61 1.20 12.57
N VAL A 73 6.72 -0.11 12.28
CA VAL A 73 6.39 -0.73 10.99
C VAL A 73 4.92 -0.48 10.62
N LEU A 74 4.00 -0.61 11.58
CA LEU A 74 2.59 -0.27 11.36
C LEU A 74 2.43 1.21 11.01
N GLY A 75 3.14 2.09 11.73
CA GLY A 75 3.15 3.52 11.44
C GLY A 75 3.64 3.82 10.01
N GLN A 76 4.66 3.11 9.53
CA GLN A 76 5.15 3.24 8.15
C GLN A 76 4.14 2.72 7.12
N ILE A 77 3.48 1.59 7.39
CA ILE A 77 2.43 1.05 6.52
C ILE A 77 1.29 2.05 6.40
N ILE A 78 0.78 2.57 7.53
CA ILE A 78 -0.30 3.55 7.56
C ILE A 78 0.11 4.83 6.83
N ALA A 79 1.31 5.36 7.09
CA ALA A 79 1.80 6.58 6.45
C ALA A 79 1.90 6.43 4.91
N LYS A 80 2.44 5.31 4.43
CA LYS A 80 2.54 5.02 2.99
C LYS A 80 1.17 4.89 2.33
N THR A 81 0.24 4.18 2.98
CA THR A 81 -1.14 4.06 2.48
C THR A 81 -1.84 5.41 2.44
N ASN A 82 -1.70 6.24 3.48
CA ASN A 82 -2.29 7.57 3.53
C ASN A 82 -1.80 8.47 2.37
N ILE A 83 -0.50 8.49 2.10
CA ILE A 83 0.08 9.26 0.98
C ILE A 83 -0.46 8.77 -0.37
N LYS A 84 -0.57 7.46 -0.56
CA LYS A 84 -1.12 6.88 -1.80
C LYS A 84 -2.57 7.24 -2.04
N LEU A 85 -3.37 7.34 -0.98
CA LEU A 85 -4.77 7.76 -1.04
C LEU A 85 -4.93 9.30 -1.11
N GLY A 86 -3.85 10.05 -1.33
CA GLY A 86 -3.87 11.51 -1.48
C GLY A 86 -3.84 12.28 -0.15
N GLY A 87 -3.67 11.60 0.98
CA GLY A 87 -3.50 12.22 2.29
C GLY A 87 -2.12 12.87 2.46
N ALA A 88 -2.08 14.03 3.10
CA ALA A 88 -0.82 14.67 3.48
C ALA A 88 -0.32 14.13 4.82
N PHE A 89 0.96 13.77 4.90
CA PHE A 89 1.58 13.31 6.15
C PHE A 89 2.34 14.42 6.90
N PHE A 90 2.83 15.43 6.18
CA PHE A 90 3.44 16.63 6.76
C PHE A 90 2.91 17.88 6.07
N PHE A 91 2.40 18.82 6.85
CA PHE A 91 2.19 20.19 6.40
C PHE A 91 3.45 20.98 6.75
N ALA A 92 4.17 21.47 5.74
CA ALA A 92 5.18 22.50 5.96
C ALA A 92 4.45 23.79 6.39
N SER A 93 4.24 23.99 7.70
CA SER A 93 3.87 25.32 8.16
C SER A 93 5.11 26.20 7.98
N LYS A 94 5.02 27.25 7.16
CA LYS A 94 5.99 28.34 7.22
C LYS A 94 5.99 28.85 8.66
N ALA A 95 6.98 28.44 9.46
CA ALA A 95 7.29 29.14 10.69
C ALA A 95 7.74 30.54 10.25
N ASN A 96 6.92 31.54 10.56
CA ASN A 96 7.16 32.92 10.21
C ASN A 96 8.58 33.33 10.67
N THR A 97 9.37 33.80 9.70
CA THR A 97 10.38 34.85 9.82
C THR A 97 11.21 34.89 11.10
N TRP A 98 12.45 34.40 11.01
CA TRP A 98 13.55 35.02 11.75
C TRP A 98 13.85 36.39 11.10
N VAL A 99 13.06 37.40 11.47
CA VAL A 99 13.51 38.79 11.47
C VAL A 99 13.78 39.15 12.93
N GLN A 100 15.00 38.87 13.41
CA GLN A 100 15.60 39.57 14.54
C GLN A 100 16.66 40.49 13.93
N ARG A 101 16.35 41.78 13.73
CA ARG A 101 16.54 42.90 14.67
C ARG A 101 18.01 43.15 15.03
N ASN A 102 18.73 43.85 14.15
CA ASN A 102 19.30 45.21 14.32
C ASN A 102 20.44 45.43 13.34
#